data_AF-A0A0V0HFC7-F1
#
_entry.id   AF-A0A0V0HFC7-F1
#
_cell.length_a   1.000
_cell.length_b   1.000
_cell.length_c   1.000
_cell.angle_alpha   90.00
_cell.angle_beta   90.00
_cell.angle_gamma   90.00
#
_symmetry.space_group_name_H-M   'P 1'
#
loop_
_entity.id
_entity.type
_entity.pdbx_description
1 polymer ?
#
loop_
_entity_poly.entity_id
_entity_poly.type
_entity_poly.pdbx_seq_one_letter_code
_entity_poly.pdbx_strand_id
1 'polypeptide(L)'
;MLDSSANQADFEACNGIEEVAILIRDKQVDEKLRLKCGEFLLLLIGHVNGRERPPMATIHEDIRRFLGEKSASLIWAASQFGSTLDPEQRLTALQIQGRRVLESIDLY
;
A
#
# COMPACT_ATOMS: atom_id res chain seq x y z
N MET A 1 11.02 -4.54 -9.04
CA MET A 1 10.41 -3.65 -10.05
C MET A 1 9.62 -2.47 -9.48
N LEU A 2 9.52 -2.30 -8.14
CA LEU A 2 9.07 -1.05 -7.49
C LEU A 2 10.16 0.04 -7.54
N ASP A 3 11.39 -0.37 -7.79
CA ASP A 3 12.62 0.42 -7.91
C ASP A 3 12.79 1.11 -9.27
N SER A 4 12.05 0.65 -10.30
CA SER A 4 12.05 1.21 -11.66
C SER A 4 11.40 2.59 -11.68
N SER A 5 12.16 3.62 -12.06
CA SER A 5 11.64 4.99 -12.21
C SER A 5 10.58 5.11 -13.30
N ALA A 6 10.71 4.37 -14.40
CA ALA A 6 9.73 4.37 -15.49
C ALA A 6 8.36 3.86 -15.01
N ASN A 7 8.34 2.74 -14.29
CA ASN A 7 7.09 2.18 -13.76
C ASN A 7 6.44 3.10 -12.72
N GLN A 8 7.24 3.83 -11.93
CA GLN A 8 6.73 4.80 -10.96
C GLN A 8 6.06 5.97 -11.68
N ALA A 9 6.71 6.51 -12.72
CA ALA A 9 6.14 7.59 -13.52
C ALA A 9 4.85 7.16 -14.24
N ASP A 10 4.82 5.95 -14.81
CA ASP A 10 3.62 5.41 -15.45
C ASP A 10 2.49 5.16 -14.44
N PHE A 11 2.82 4.68 -13.24
CA PHE A 11 1.85 4.46 -12.17
C PHE A 11 1.26 5.77 -11.65
N GLU A 12 2.08 6.83 -11.50
CA GLU A 12 1.58 8.17 -11.20
C GLU A 12 0.70 8.71 -12.34
N ALA A 13 1.15 8.60 -13.60
CA ALA A 13 0.43 9.12 -14.77
C ALA A 13 -0.94 8.45 -14.99
N CYS A 14 -1.11 7.22 -14.54
CA CYS A 14 -2.36 6.46 -14.62
C CYS A 14 -3.24 6.57 -13.37
N ASN A 15 -2.98 7.52 -12.45
CA ASN A 15 -3.69 7.63 -11.17
C ASN A 15 -3.68 6.32 -10.37
N GLY A 16 -2.56 5.60 -10.35
CA GLY A 16 -2.49 4.23 -9.85
C GLY A 16 -2.96 4.05 -8.40
N ILE A 17 -2.81 5.06 -7.54
CA ILE A 17 -3.34 5.02 -6.17
C ILE A 17 -4.87 5.02 -6.15
N GLU A 18 -5.51 5.81 -7.02
CA GLU A 18 -6.96 5.85 -7.15
C GLU A 18 -7.48 4.48 -7.64
N GLU A 19 -6.84 3.90 -8.66
CA GLU A 19 -7.20 2.58 -9.19
C GLU A 19 -7.07 1.48 -8.12
N VAL A 20 -5.97 1.48 -7.36
CA VAL A 20 -5.79 0.54 -6.24
C VAL A 20 -6.84 0.77 -5.15
N ALA A 21 -7.21 2.03 -4.88
CA ALA A 21 -8.23 2.37 -3.90
C ALA A 21 -9.64 1.94 -4.33
N ILE A 22 -9.96 2.02 -5.62
CA ILE A 22 -11.20 1.49 -6.19
C ILE A 22 -11.26 -0.02 -5.97
N LEU A 23 -10.18 -0.74 -6.32
CA LEU A 23 -10.12 -2.20 -6.20
C LEU A 23 -10.24 -2.68 -4.75
N ILE A 24 -9.51 -2.07 -3.81
CA ILE A 24 -9.51 -2.53 -2.41
C ILE A 24 -10.84 -2.24 -1.71
N ARG A 25 -11.58 -1.21 -2.14
CA ARG A 25 -12.88 -0.84 -1.57
C ARG A 25 -14.06 -1.61 -2.18
N ASP A 26 -13.89 -2.14 -3.39
CA ASP A 26 -14.96 -2.88 -4.06
C ASP A 26 -15.16 -4.26 -3.39
N LYS A 27 -16.25 -4.40 -2.64
CA LYS A 27 -16.62 -5.65 -1.95
C LYS A 27 -17.05 -6.77 -2.92
N GLN A 28 -17.29 -6.47 -4.20
CA GLN A 28 -17.58 -7.46 -5.22
C GLN A 28 -16.31 -8.07 -5.82
N VAL A 29 -15.16 -7.42 -5.65
CA VAL A 29 -13.86 -7.96 -6.05
C VAL A 29 -13.44 -9.07 -5.08
N ASP A 30 -12.79 -10.09 -5.63
CA ASP A 30 -12.22 -11.21 -4.89
C ASP A 30 -11.39 -10.74 -3.67
N GLU A 31 -11.67 -11.29 -2.49
CA GLU A 31 -11.01 -10.89 -1.23
C GLU A 31 -9.48 -11.04 -1.32
N LYS A 32 -9.00 -12.08 -2.02
CA LYS A 32 -7.57 -12.29 -2.19
C LYS A 32 -6.95 -11.21 -3.07
N LEU A 33 -7.63 -10.72 -4.11
CA LEU A 33 -7.18 -9.55 -4.87
C LEU A 33 -7.16 -8.29 -4.00
N ARG A 34 -8.22 -8.03 -3.22
CA ARG A 34 -8.28 -6.89 -2.29
C ARG A 34 -7.15 -6.93 -1.25
N LEU A 35 -6.85 -8.11 -0.73
CA LEU A 35 -5.71 -8.33 0.16
C LEU A 35 -4.38 -8.01 -0.52
N LYS A 36 -4.19 -8.43 -1.78
CA LYS A 36 -2.99 -8.08 -2.56
C LYS A 36 -2.85 -6.57 -2.79
N CYS A 37 -3.95 -5.84 -2.95
CA CYS A 37 -3.90 -4.37 -2.97
C CYS A 37 -3.36 -3.80 -1.65
N GLY A 38 -3.79 -4.33 -0.51
CA GLY A 38 -3.28 -3.91 0.80
C GLY A 38 -1.79 -4.20 0.99
N GLU A 39 -1.35 -5.41 0.62
CA GLU A 39 0.08 -5.78 0.62
C GLU A 39 0.92 -4.88 -0.31
N PHE A 40 0.38 -4.57 -1.50
CA PHE A 40 1.04 -3.69 -2.45
C PHE A 40 1.24 -2.28 -1.90
N LEU A 41 0.21 -1.68 -1.28
CA LEU A 41 0.32 -0.35 -0.67
C LEU A 41 1.36 -0.31 0.44
N LEU A 42 1.44 -1.36 1.27
CA LEU A 42 2.46 -1.48 2.31
C LEU A 42 3.89 -1.51 1.74
N LEU A 43 4.10 -2.28 0.68
CA LEU A 43 5.40 -2.36 -0.01
C LEU A 43 5.75 -1.05 -0.71
N LEU A 44 4.78 -0.42 -1.37
CA LEU A 44 4.96 0.84 -2.09
C LEU A 44 5.36 1.96 -1.13
N ILE A 45 4.67 2.09 0.00
CA ILE A 45 4.97 3.12 1.00
C ILE A 45 6.30 2.84 1.71
N GLY A 46 6.61 1.58 2.01
CA GLY A 46 7.92 1.21 2.56
C GLY A 46 9.06 1.61 1.63
N HIS A 47 8.86 1.45 0.32
CA HIS A 47 9.83 1.85 -0.70
C HIS A 47 9.96 3.37 -0.84
N VAL A 48 8.85 4.12 -0.88
CA VAL A 48 8.86 5.58 -0.97
C VAL A 48 9.54 6.21 0.26
N ASN A 49 9.22 5.72 1.46
CA ASN A 49 9.79 6.24 2.71
C ASN A 49 11.28 5.89 2.88
N GLY A 50 11.77 4.85 2.21
CA GLY A 50 13.17 4.42 2.26
C GLY A 50 14.13 5.21 1.35
N ARG A 51 13.64 6.15 0.54
CA ARG A 51 14.44 6.91 -0.43
C ARG A 51 14.71 8.35 0.06
N GLU A 52 15.94 8.82 -0.12
CA GLU A 52 16.33 10.22 0.21
C GLU A 52 15.56 11.28 -0.59
N ARG A 53 15.15 10.95 -1.82
CA ARG A 53 14.22 11.74 -2.61
C ARG A 53 12.99 10.88 -2.87
N PRO A 54 11.87 11.11 -2.17
CA PRO A 54 10.68 10.29 -2.35
C PRO A 54 10.12 10.54 -3.76
N PRO A 55 10.07 9.52 -4.64
CA PRO A 55 9.16 9.55 -5.78
C PRO A 55 7.72 9.57 -5.24
N MET A 56 6.76 10.08 -6.00
CA MET A 56 5.35 10.11 -5.59
C MET A 56 5.08 11.01 -4.36
N ALA A 57 5.41 12.30 -4.46
CA ALA A 57 5.31 13.26 -3.34
C ALA A 57 3.91 13.35 -2.71
N THR A 58 2.85 13.09 -3.47
CA THR A 58 1.44 13.16 -3.02
C THR A 58 0.90 11.84 -2.47
N ILE A 59 1.66 10.74 -2.54
CA ILE A 59 1.13 9.39 -2.28
C ILE A 59 0.44 9.24 -0.93
N HIS A 60 0.98 9.89 0.10
CA HIS A 60 0.41 9.87 1.45
C HIS A 60 -0.91 10.63 1.53
N GLU A 61 -1.02 11.75 0.81
CA GLU A 61 -2.25 12.53 0.71
C GLU A 61 -3.30 11.76 -0.10
N ASP A 62 -2.90 11.13 -1.21
CA ASP A 62 -3.79 10.35 -2.06
C ASP A 62 -4.37 9.14 -1.29
N ILE A 63 -3.53 8.38 -0.58
CA ILE A 63 -3.99 7.27 0.26
C ILE A 63 -4.96 7.75 1.33
N ARG A 64 -4.65 8.86 2.01
CA ARG A 64 -5.53 9.46 3.02
C ARG A 64 -6.87 9.89 2.42
N ARG A 65 -6.85 10.51 1.24
CA ARG A 65 -8.04 10.97 0.52
C ARG A 65 -8.93 9.82 0.08
N PHE A 66 -8.35 8.72 -0.44
CA PHE A 66 -9.12 7.63 -1.03
C PHE A 66 -9.51 6.52 -0.04
N LEU A 67 -8.68 6.25 0.98
CA LEU A 67 -8.88 5.17 1.95
C LEU A 67 -9.21 5.68 3.36
N GLY A 68 -9.07 6.98 3.61
CA GLY A 68 -9.36 7.61 4.91
C GLY A 68 -8.18 7.59 5.89
N GLU A 69 -8.30 8.43 6.94
CA GLU A 69 -7.26 8.67 7.94
C GLU A 69 -6.74 7.39 8.61
N LYS A 70 -7.67 6.53 9.03
CA LYS A 70 -7.37 5.34 9.83
C LYS A 70 -6.54 4.35 9.02
N SER A 71 -6.94 4.08 7.79
CA SER A 71 -6.25 3.17 6.88
C SER A 71 -4.89 3.73 6.46
N ALA A 72 -4.82 5.03 6.16
CA ALA A 72 -3.56 5.71 5.85
C ALA A 72 -2.55 5.63 7.01
N SER A 73 -3.01 5.88 8.23
CA SER A 73 -2.17 5.79 9.45
C SER A 73 -1.65 4.37 9.67
N LEU A 74 -2.49 3.36 9.44
CA LEU A 74 -2.11 1.95 9.57
C LEU A 74 -1.07 1.56 8.52
N ILE A 75 -1.29 1.95 7.25
CA ILE A 75 -0.34 1.72 6.16
C ILE A 75 1.01 2.36 6.48
N TRP A 76 1.02 3.62 6.95
CA TRP A 76 2.26 4.30 7.34
C TRP A 76 3.01 3.53 8.43
N ALA A 77 2.34 3.20 9.54
CA ALA A 77 2.97 2.51 10.66
C ALA A 77 3.50 1.11 10.27
N ALA A 78 2.75 0.39 9.45
CA ALA A 78 3.10 -0.95 8.99
C ALA A 78 4.14 -0.96 7.87
N SER A 79 4.27 0.12 7.08
CA SER A 79 5.26 0.23 5.99
C SER A 79 6.72 0.22 6.47
N GLN A 80 6.94 0.52 7.76
CA GLN A 80 8.26 0.49 8.40
C GLN A 80 8.70 -0.93 8.79
N PHE A 81 7.87 -1.95 8.56
CA PHE A 81 8.23 -3.33 8.88
C PHE A 81 9.25 -3.91 7.91
N GLY A 82 10.19 -4.68 8.45
CA GLY A 82 10.83 -5.78 7.73
C GLY A 82 12.32 -5.68 7.49
N SER A 83 12.98 -4.54 7.71
CA SER A 83 14.43 -4.44 7.44
C SER A 83 15.29 -5.46 8.22
N THR A 84 14.79 -5.96 9.36
CA THR A 84 15.46 -6.91 10.26
C THR A 84 14.95 -8.35 10.21
N LEU A 85 13.86 -8.64 9.47
CA LEU A 85 13.23 -9.97 9.44
C LEU A 85 13.75 -10.83 8.28
N ASP A 86 13.69 -12.15 8.42
CA ASP A 86 13.96 -13.10 7.34
C ASP A 86 12.88 -13.04 6.24
N PRO A 87 13.17 -13.43 4.99
CA PRO A 87 12.23 -13.31 3.87
C PRO A 87 10.86 -13.96 4.10
N GLU A 88 10.82 -15.13 4.75
CA GLU A 88 9.57 -15.83 5.06
C GLU A 88 8.76 -15.11 6.13
N GLN A 89 9.44 -14.61 7.18
CA GLN A 89 8.81 -13.81 8.24
C GLN A 89 8.30 -12.46 7.70
N ARG A 90 9.02 -11.85 6.74
CA ARG A 90 8.55 -10.64 6.03
C ARG A 90 7.26 -10.91 5.28
N LEU A 91 7.16 -12.05 4.59
CA LEU A 91 5.96 -12.42 3.84
C LEU A 91 4.77 -12.63 4.77
N THR A 92 4.96 -13.36 5.87
CA THR A 92 3.91 -13.55 6.88
C THR A 92 3.49 -12.23 7.53
N ALA A 93 4.46 -11.39 7.90
CA ALA A 93 4.18 -10.06 8.46
C ALA A 93 3.40 -9.19 7.46
N LEU A 94 3.79 -9.19 6.18
CA LEU A 94 3.11 -8.45 5.13
C LEU A 94 1.66 -8.90 4.96
N GLN A 95 1.40 -10.22 4.94
CA GLN A 95 0.05 -10.77 4.87
C GLN A 95 -0.81 -10.34 6.07
N ILE A 96 -0.25 -10.39 7.28
CA ILE A 96 -0.95 -9.97 8.51
C ILE A 96 -1.29 -8.47 8.45
N GLN A 97 -0.34 -7.62 8.07
CA GLN A 97 -0.59 -6.18 7.97
C GLN A 97 -1.55 -5.85 6.82
N GLY A 98 -1.43 -6.54 5.67
CA GLY A 98 -2.35 -6.39 4.55
C GLY A 98 -3.80 -6.70 4.94
N ARG A 99 -4.00 -7.76 5.74
CA ARG A 99 -5.33 -8.11 6.27
C ARG A 99 -5.87 -7.01 7.19
N ARG A 100 -5.03 -6.45 8.07
CA ARG A 100 -5.42 -5.32 8.94
C ARG A 100 -5.79 -4.06 8.15
N VAL A 101 -5.08 -3.77 7.06
CA VAL A 101 -5.44 -2.67 6.14
C VAL A 101 -6.82 -2.92 5.55
N LEU A 102 -7.06 -4.11 5.00
CA LEU A 102 -8.35 -4.47 4.41
C LEU A 102 -9.50 -4.36 5.43
N GLU A 103 -9.32 -4.93 6.63
CA GLU A 103 -10.28 -4.83 7.73
C GLU A 103 -10.56 -3.36 8.12
N SER A 104 -9.53 -2.50 8.10
CA SER A 104 -9.71 -1.08 8.41
C SER A 104 -10.58 -0.34 7.39
N ILE A 105 -10.56 -0.80 6.13
CA ILE A 105 -11.32 -0.23 5.01
C ILE A 105 -12.77 -0.74 5.05
N ASP A 106 -12.97 -2.01 5.39
CA ASP A 106 -14.31 -2.64 5.43
C ASP A 106 -15.17 -2.18 6.61
N LEU A 107 -14.56 -1.61 7.65
CA LEU A 107 -15.24 -1.01 8.81
C LEU A 107 -15.92 0.34 8.50
N TYR A 108 -15.76 0.86 7.30
CA TYR A 108 -16.39 2.08 6.78
C TYR A 108 -17.19 1.81 5.50
#